data_AF-A0A1E5T4J1-F1
#
_entry.id   AF-A0A1E5T4J1-F1
#
_cell.length_a   1.000
_cell.length_b   1.000
_cell.length_c   1.000
_cell.angle_alpha   90.00
_cell.angle_beta   90.00
_cell.angle_gamma   90.00
#
_symmetry.space_group_name_H-M   'P 1'
#
loop_
_entity.id
_entity.type
_entity.pdbx_description
1 polymer ?
#
loop_
_entity_poly.entity_id
_entity_poly.type
_entity_poly.pdbx_seq_one_letter_code
_entity_poly.pdbx_strand_id
1 'polypeptide(L)'
;MREPTSQELKRLMNWPEIAKKKWRFYFIHGSIYRGIPLSIISYLFKMDSEFQAFSWPEFMLRMLVFMIFGLTFGAIEYRAKQKRYNQIKHLL
;
A
#
# COMPACT_ATOMS: atom_id res chain seq x y z
N MET A 1 -27.16 -1.73 -4.14
CA MET A 1 -25.84 -1.65 -4.79
C MET A 1 -25.55 -0.19 -5.06
N ARG A 2 -24.35 0.31 -4.76
CA ARG A 2 -24.01 1.73 -4.98
C ARG A 2 -23.59 1.89 -6.44
N GLU A 3 -24.26 2.77 -7.19
CA GLU A 3 -23.86 3.06 -8.58
C GLU A 3 -22.41 3.60 -8.59
N PRO A 4 -21.58 3.14 -9.54
CA PRO A 4 -20.20 3.61 -9.64
C PRO A 4 -20.21 5.09 -10.05
N THR A 5 -19.49 5.92 -9.29
CA THR A 5 -19.36 7.35 -9.58
C THR A 5 -18.55 7.57 -10.86
N SER A 6 -18.73 8.70 -11.54
CA SER A 6 -18.02 9.03 -12.79
C SER A 6 -16.48 8.98 -12.67
N GLN A 7 -15.94 9.25 -11.48
CA GLN A 7 -14.52 9.11 -11.18
C GLN A 7 -14.08 7.64 -11.05
N GLU A 8 -14.94 6.75 -10.55
CA GLU A 8 -14.65 5.32 -10.47
C GLU A 8 -14.57 4.71 -11.86
N LEU A 9 -15.50 5.08 -12.76
CA LEU A 9 -15.46 4.66 -14.16
C LEU A 9 -14.17 5.11 -14.87
N LYS A 10 -13.74 6.37 -14.69
CA LYS A 10 -12.47 6.86 -15.23
C LYS A 10 -11.25 6.11 -14.67
N ARG A 11 -11.24 5.77 -13.37
CA ARG A 11 -10.16 4.96 -12.78
C ARG A 11 -10.17 3.52 -13.28
N LEU A 12 -11.34 2.96 -13.55
CA LEU A 12 -11.50 1.59 -14.05
C LEU A 12 -11.04 1.45 -15.50
N MET A 13 -11.22 2.49 -16.34
CA MET A 13 -10.66 2.51 -17.69
C MET A 13 -9.13 2.37 -17.72
N ASN A 14 -8.44 2.91 -16.72
CA ASN A 14 -6.98 2.82 -16.61
C ASN A 14 -6.49 1.58 -15.85
N TRP A 15 -7.41 0.80 -15.27
CA TRP A 15 -7.06 -0.39 -14.49
C TRP A 15 -6.25 -1.45 -15.26
N PRO A 16 -6.51 -1.74 -16.55
CA PRO A 16 -5.70 -2.69 -17.33
C PRO A 16 -4.22 -2.31 -17.41
N GLU A 17 -3.92 -1.01 -17.56
CA GLU A 17 -2.55 -0.49 -17.59
C GLU A 17 -1.86 -0.58 -16.23
N ILE A 18 -2.62 -0.35 -15.15
CA ILE A 18 -2.13 -0.53 -13.78
C ILE A 18 -1.87 -2.02 -13.48
N ALA A 19 -2.72 -2.91 -13.99
CA ALA A 19 -2.62 -4.35 -13.78
C ALA A 19 -1.35 -4.95 -14.41
N LYS A 20 -0.93 -4.44 -15.57
CA LYS A 20 0.36 -4.81 -16.20
C LYS A 20 1.55 -4.50 -15.29
N LYS A 21 1.44 -3.47 -14.44
CA LYS A 21 2.49 -3.00 -13.52
C LYS A 21 2.22 -3.40 -12.08
N LYS A 22 1.70 -4.62 -11.87
CA LYS A 22 1.35 -5.21 -10.56
C LYS A 22 2.39 -5.00 -9.47
N TRP A 23 3.66 -5.36 -9.72
CA TRP A 23 4.73 -5.21 -8.73
C TRP A 23 5.01 -3.76 -8.35
N ARG A 24 4.92 -2.84 -9.32
CA ARG A 24 5.04 -1.41 -9.06
C ARG A 24 3.89 -0.89 -8.20
N PHE A 25 2.67 -1.39 -8.42
CA PHE A 25 1.54 -1.09 -7.55
C PHE A 25 1.80 -1.57 -6.12
N TYR A 26 2.28 -2.80 -5.95
CA TYR A 26 2.55 -3.39 -4.63
C TYR A 26 3.57 -2.57 -3.86
N PHE A 27 4.67 -2.19 -4.53
CA PHE A 27 5.73 -1.41 -3.93
C PHE A 27 5.28 0.00 -3.56
N ILE A 28 4.64 0.72 -4.49
CA ILE A 28 4.22 2.11 -4.22
C ILE A 28 3.12 2.16 -3.16
N HIS A 29 2.04 1.39 -3.33
CA HIS A 29 0.88 1.50 -2.42
C HIS A 29 1.10 0.76 -1.11
N GLY A 30 1.91 -0.30 -1.13
CA GLY A 30 2.26 -1.08 0.03
C GLY A 30 3.44 -0.49 0.78
N SER A 31 4.63 -0.59 0.19
CA SER A 31 5.88 -0.21 0.87
C SER A 31 6.03 1.30 1.02
N ILE A 32 5.86 2.09 -0.05
CA ILE A 32 6.11 3.54 0.03
C ILE A 32 4.99 4.24 0.81
N TYR A 33 3.73 4.01 0.47
CA TYR A 33 2.62 4.74 1.10
C TYR A 33 2.19 4.21 2.47
N ARG A 34 2.49 2.96 2.81
CA ARG A 34 2.18 2.42 4.15
C ARG A 34 3.41 2.02 4.93
N GLY A 35 4.27 1.18 4.35
CA GLY A 35 5.46 0.64 5.02
C GLY A 35 6.38 1.72 5.58
N ILE A 36 6.81 2.68 4.75
CA ILE A 36 7.72 3.75 5.18
C ILE A 36 7.08 4.63 6.27
N PRO A 37 5.86 5.20 6.09
CA PRO A 37 5.21 5.97 7.16
C PRO A 37 5.05 5.19 8.46
N LEU A 38 4.61 3.92 8.39
CA LEU A 38 4.45 3.08 9.58
C LEU A 38 5.79 2.81 10.27
N SER A 39 6.88 2.63 9.51
CA SER A 39 8.21 2.45 10.09
C SER A 39 8.69 3.69 10.85
N ILE A 40 8.43 4.88 10.29
CA ILE A 40 8.79 6.16 10.92
C ILE A 40 7.98 6.34 12.20
N ILE A 41 6.66 6.17 12.12
CA ILE A 41 5.76 6.29 13.27
C ILE A 41 6.16 5.28 14.36
N SER A 42 6.33 4.01 13.99
CA SER A 42 6.77 2.94 14.90
C SER A 42 8.06 3.29 15.62
N TYR A 43 9.03 3.87 14.92
CA TYR A 43 10.32 4.18 15.49
C TYR A 43 10.27 5.38 16.42
N LEU A 44 9.52 6.43 16.04
CA LEU A 44 9.28 7.59 16.89
C LEU A 44 8.59 7.20 18.20
N PHE A 45 7.56 6.32 18.13
CA PHE A 45 6.91 5.80 19.34
C PHE A 45 7.86 5.05 20.26
N LYS A 46 8.77 4.23 19.68
CA LYS A 46 9.77 3.53 20.48
C LYS A 46 10.73 4.50 21.18
N MET A 47 11.24 5.50 20.45
CA MET A 47 12.16 6.49 21.01
C MET A 47 11.53 7.25 22.18
N ASP A 48 10.26 7.62 22.04
CA ASP A 48 9.49 8.30 23.10
C ASP A 48 9.29 7.39 24.32
N SER A 49 8.93 6.13 24.12
CA SER A 49 8.65 5.19 25.22
C SER A 49 9.89 4.72 25.98
N GLU A 50 11.02 4.56 25.30
CA GLU A 50 12.24 3.96 25.88
C GLU A 50 13.30 5.01 26.25
N PHE A 51 13.05 6.31 26.02
CA PHE A 51 14.03 7.40 26.15
C PHE A 51 15.38 7.07 25.48
N GLN A 52 15.34 6.30 24.40
CA GLN A 52 16.53 5.85 23.70
C GLN A 52 16.99 6.90 22.70
N ALA A 53 18.31 7.09 22.66
CA ALA A 53 18.96 7.87 21.61
C ALA A 53 18.73 7.22 20.24
N PHE A 54 18.72 8.06 19.20
CA PHE A 54 18.56 7.62 17.83
C PHE A 54 19.63 6.61 17.40
N SER A 55 19.19 5.47 16.86
CA SER A 55 20.02 4.38 16.35
C SER A 55 19.72 4.13 14.88
N TRP A 56 20.66 4.57 14.02
CA TRP A 56 20.53 4.39 12.56
C TRP A 56 20.38 2.93 12.13
N PRO A 57 21.17 1.96 12.67
CA PRO A 57 21.01 0.55 12.30
C PRO A 57 19.63 0.00 12.65
N GLU A 58 19.07 0.35 13.80
CA GLU A 58 17.75 -0.12 14.20
C GLU A 58 16.64 0.47 13.33
N PHE A 59 16.74 1.78 13.03
CA PHE A 59 15.81 2.44 12.13
C PHE A 59 15.80 1.80 10.74
N MET A 60 16.98 1.52 10.18
CA MET A 60 17.12 0.84 8.88
C MET A 60 16.51 -0.57 8.91
N LEU A 61 16.77 -1.35 9.96
CA LEU A 61 16.21 -2.68 10.11
C LEU A 61 14.67 -2.63 10.17
N ARG A 62 14.10 -1.71 10.94
CA ARG A 62 12.65 -1.50 11.00
C ARG A 62 12.09 -1.07 9.65
N MET A 63 12.72 -0.14 8.95
CA MET A 63 12.30 0.25 7.60
C MET A 63 12.23 -0.97 6.67
N LEU A 64 13.25 -1.81 6.64
CA LEU A 64 13.25 -3.02 5.81
C LEU A 64 12.08 -3.94 6.16
N VAL A 65 11.87 -4.21 7.46
CA VAL A 65 10.77 -5.04 7.95
C VAL A 65 9.42 -4.48 7.49
N PHE A 66 9.15 -3.20 7.76
CA PHE A 66 7.90 -2.55 7.38
C PHE A 66 7.72 -2.40 5.86
N MET A 67 8.80 -2.27 5.07
CA MET A 67 8.70 -2.28 3.61
C MET A 67 8.30 -3.66 3.09
N ILE A 68 8.83 -4.74 3.65
CA ILE A 68 8.46 -6.12 3.30
C ILE A 68 7.00 -6.38 3.67
N PHE A 69 6.58 -6.03 4.89
CA PHE A 69 5.16 -6.09 5.27
C PHE A 69 4.28 -5.15 4.44
N GLY A 70 4.82 -4.01 4.00
CA GLY A 70 4.15 -3.10 3.08
C GLY A 70 3.78 -3.81 1.77
N LEU A 71 4.68 -4.62 1.20
CA LEU A 71 4.40 -5.36 -0.04
C LEU A 71 3.21 -6.31 0.10
N THR A 72 3.06 -6.99 1.24
CA THR A 72 1.91 -7.89 1.46
C THR A 72 0.61 -7.11 1.54
N PHE A 73 0.59 -5.96 2.23
CA PHE A 73 -0.55 -5.04 2.22
C PHE A 73 -0.88 -4.53 0.81
N GLY A 74 0.13 -4.14 0.04
CA GLY A 74 -0.04 -3.69 -1.35
C GLY A 74 -0.66 -4.78 -2.24
N ALA A 75 -0.28 -6.04 -2.03
CA ALA A 75 -0.86 -7.18 -2.73
C ALA A 75 -2.33 -7.43 -2.35
N ILE A 76 -2.68 -7.30 -1.06
CA ILE A 76 -4.07 -7.41 -0.60
C ILE A 76 -4.92 -6.29 -1.22
N GLU A 77 -4.44 -5.06 -1.20
CA GLU A 77 -5.15 -3.91 -1.78
C GLU A 77 -5.35 -4.08 -3.29
N TYR A 78 -4.34 -4.56 -4.00
CA TYR A 78 -4.45 -4.86 -5.42
C TYR A 78 -5.52 -5.91 -5.70
N ARG A 79 -5.57 -7.01 -4.93
CA ARG A 79 -6.60 -8.05 -5.09
C ARG A 79 -8.00 -7.49 -4.85
N ALA A 80 -8.17 -6.64 -3.84
CA ALA A 80 -9.45 -5.99 -3.57
C ALA A 80 -9.89 -5.10 -4.74
N LYS A 81 -8.98 -4.29 -5.30
CA LYS A 81 -9.26 -3.44 -6.47
C LYS A 81 -9.52 -4.26 -7.73
N GLN A 82 -8.76 -5.33 -7.97
CA GLN A 82 -8.99 -6.24 -9.10
C GLN A 82 -10.37 -6.90 -9.02
N LYS A 83 -10.77 -7.37 -7.82
CA LYS A 83 -12.10 -7.96 -7.59
C LYS A 83 -13.21 -6.95 -7.92
N ARG A 84 -13.05 -5.70 -7.46
CA ARG A 84 -14.01 -4.62 -7.75
C ARG A 84 -14.07 -4.28 -9.24
N TYR A 85 -12.93 -4.26 -9.93
CA TYR A 85 -12.88 -4.06 -11.38
C TYR A 85 -13.63 -5.17 -12.12
N ASN A 86 -13.39 -6.45 -11.78
CA ASN A 86 -14.06 -7.57 -12.40
C ASN A 86 -15.59 -7.51 -12.18
N GLN A 87 -16.05 -7.15 -10.99
CA GLN A 87 -17.47 -6.98 -10.69
C GLN A 87 -18.15 -5.93 -11.57
N ILE A 88 -17.49 -4.79 -11.79
CA ILE A 88 -18.03 -3.70 -12.61
C ILE A 88 -17.94 -4.03 -14.10
N LYS A 89 -16.87 -4.71 -14.53
CA LYS A 89 -16.73 -5.19 -15.92
C LYS A 89 -17.86 -6.15 -16.31
N HIS A 90 -18.36 -6.96 -15.38
CA HIS A 90 -19.49 -7.86 -15.65
C HIS A 90 -20.86 -7.17 -15.70
N LEU A 91 -20.94 -5.90 -15.27
CA LEU A 91 -22.18 -5.10 -15.25
C LEU A 91 -22.29 -4.16 -16.47
N LEU A 92 -21.21 -4.01 -17.24
CA LEU A 92 -21.13 -3.28 -18.51
C LEU A 92 -21.25 -4.26 -19.68
#